data_AF-A0A2G2YXV8-F1
#
_entry.id   AF-A0A2G2YXV8-F1
#
_cell.length_a   1.000
_cell.length_b   1.000
_cell.length_c   1.000
_cell.angle_alpha   90.00
_cell.angle_beta   90.00
_cell.angle_gamma   90.00
#
_symmetry.space_group_name_H-M   'P 1'
#
loop_
_entity.id
_entity.type
_entity.pdbx_description
1 polymer ?
#
loop_
_entity_poly.entity_id
_entity_poly.type
_entity_poly.pdbx_seq_one_letter_code
_entity_poly.pdbx_strand_id
1 'polypeptide(L)'
;MLQLNDRYKSHICARSFRQPLGTGYLNGTYYWLVLGGWKCSIVSFDFRSEEFGEIEGPDARYTFHCSHLFMILLDDSIAIMANVGEFEHEIWDWGDSASWISSSRPEQRLME
;
A
#
# COMPACT_ATOMS: atom_id res chain seq x y z
N MET A 1 6.36 3.34 -25.76
CA MET A 1 6.92 2.16 -25.05
C MET A 1 7.72 2.71 -23.89
N LEU A 2 7.16 2.74 -22.67
CA LEU A 2 7.81 3.32 -21.49
C LEU A 2 8.99 2.41 -21.10
N GLN A 3 10.22 2.91 -21.17
CA GLN A 3 11.40 2.15 -20.74
C GLN A 3 11.50 2.24 -19.21
N LEU A 4 11.13 1.16 -18.50
CA LEU A 4 11.48 1.05 -17.09
C LEU A 4 13.00 1.10 -16.92
N ASN A 5 13.47 1.93 -16.01
CA ASN A 5 14.88 2.01 -15.64
C ASN A 5 15.33 0.67 -15.00
N ASP A 6 16.54 0.19 -15.32
CA ASP A 6 16.98 -1.19 -15.00
C ASP A 6 17.06 -1.46 -13.49
N ARG A 7 17.25 -0.42 -12.68
CA ARG A 7 17.18 -0.48 -11.21
C ARG A 7 15.78 -0.88 -10.71
N TYR A 8 14.74 -0.39 -11.37
CA TYR A 8 13.34 -0.70 -11.03
C TYR A 8 12.92 -2.03 -11.64
N LYS A 9 13.41 -2.38 -12.83
CA LYS A 9 13.21 -3.73 -13.39
C LYS A 9 13.73 -4.82 -12.45
N SER A 10 14.89 -4.65 -11.81
CA SER A 10 15.42 -5.65 -10.89
C SER A 10 14.63 -5.73 -9.58
N HIS A 11 14.22 -4.59 -9.00
CA HIS A 11 13.42 -4.56 -7.77
C HIS A 11 12.02 -5.15 -7.97
N ILE A 12 11.42 -4.85 -9.13
CA ILE A 12 10.12 -5.37 -9.52
C ILE A 12 10.26 -6.86 -9.84
N CYS A 13 11.15 -7.25 -10.75
CA CYS A 13 11.31 -8.66 -11.16
C CYS A 13 11.78 -9.61 -10.04
N ALA A 14 12.48 -9.12 -9.01
CA ALA A 14 12.90 -9.93 -7.85
C ALA A 14 11.77 -10.25 -6.87
N ARG A 15 10.68 -9.47 -6.85
CA ARG A 15 9.48 -9.78 -6.08
C ARG A 15 8.57 -10.61 -6.98
N SER A 16 8.41 -11.90 -6.67
CA SER A 16 7.44 -12.76 -7.36
C SER A 16 6.03 -12.19 -7.15
N PHE A 17 5.57 -11.35 -8.08
CA PHE A 17 4.23 -10.78 -8.04
C PHE A 17 3.24 -11.89 -8.32
N ARG A 18 2.58 -12.37 -7.26
CA ARG A 18 1.54 -13.38 -7.43
C ARG A 18 0.22 -12.79 -7.92
N GLN A 19 -0.02 -11.50 -7.70
CA GLN A 19 -1.10 -10.65 -8.27
C GLN A 19 -1.02 -9.25 -7.59
N PRO A 20 -1.44 -8.15 -8.24
CA PRO A 20 -1.62 -6.88 -7.54
C PRO A 20 -2.75 -7.04 -6.51
N LEU A 21 -2.47 -6.77 -5.24
CA LEU A 21 -3.43 -6.90 -4.13
C LEU A 21 -4.39 -5.69 -4.02
N GLY A 22 -4.46 -4.91 -5.11
CA GLY A 22 -5.16 -3.65 -5.21
C GLY A 22 -4.44 -2.75 -6.20
N THR A 23 -5.22 -2.08 -7.04
CA THR A 23 -4.74 -1.06 -7.97
C THR A 23 -5.64 0.15 -7.88
N GLY A 24 -5.08 1.34 -8.06
CA GLY A 24 -5.82 2.58 -7.93
C GLY A 24 -5.27 3.66 -8.84
N TYR A 25 -6.12 4.61 -9.23
CA TYR A 25 -5.72 5.79 -9.98
C TYR A 25 -6.17 7.03 -9.21
N LEU A 26 -5.23 7.91 -8.91
CA LEU A 26 -5.49 9.12 -8.14
C LEU A 26 -4.57 10.25 -8.65
N ASN A 27 -5.14 11.43 -8.89
CA ASN A 27 -4.42 12.66 -9.21
C ASN A 27 -3.42 12.59 -10.38
N GLY A 28 -3.63 11.70 -11.36
CA GLY A 28 -2.70 11.55 -12.49
C GLY A 28 -1.73 10.38 -12.34
N THR A 29 -1.80 9.65 -11.23
CA THR A 29 -0.84 8.61 -10.87
C THR A 29 -1.55 7.28 -10.70
N TYR A 30 -1.02 6.22 -11.33
CA TYR A 30 -1.44 4.85 -11.03
C TYR A 30 -0.65 4.32 -9.84
N TYR A 31 -1.32 3.55 -8.98
CA TYR A 31 -0.77 2.94 -7.78
C TYR A 31 -1.07 1.45 -7.78
N TRP A 32 -0.12 0.67 -7.29
CA TRP A 32 -0.24 -0.78 -7.14
C TRP A 32 0.35 -1.20 -5.80
N LEU A 33 -0.41 -1.95 -5.02
CA LEU A 33 0.10 -2.59 -3.81
C LEU A 33 0.90 -3.83 -4.19
N VAL A 34 2.15 -3.85 -3.76
CA VAL A 34 3.10 -4.93 -4.01
C VAL A 34 3.58 -5.54 -2.70
N LEU A 35 3.71 -6.87 -2.68
CA LEU A 35 4.28 -7.61 -1.57
C LEU A 35 5.68 -8.11 -1.94
N GLY A 36 6.64 -7.93 -1.04
CA GLY A 36 8.00 -8.42 -1.20
C GLY A 36 8.57 -9.00 0.07
N GLY A 37 8.76 -10.32 0.10
CA GLY A 37 9.16 -11.01 1.31
C GLY A 37 8.16 -10.75 2.43
N TRP A 38 8.60 -10.03 3.46
CA TRP A 38 7.86 -9.76 4.70
C TRP A 38 7.30 -8.33 4.75
N LYS A 39 7.55 -7.52 3.72
CA LYS A 39 7.16 -6.11 3.63
C LYS A 39 6.19 -5.87 2.47
N CYS A 40 5.29 -4.91 2.63
CA CYS A 40 4.51 -4.36 1.53
C CYS A 40 5.06 -2.99 1.10
N SER A 41 4.84 -2.62 -0.16
CA SER A 41 5.09 -1.27 -0.68
C SER A 41 3.96 -0.88 -1.61
N ILE A 42 3.73 0.42 -1.80
CA ILE A 42 2.93 0.92 -2.92
C ILE A 42 3.89 1.45 -3.97
N VAL A 43 3.84 0.86 -5.16
CA VAL A 43 4.57 1.39 -6.32
C VAL A 43 3.63 2.31 -7.08
N SER A 44 4.13 3.45 -7.52
CA SER A 44 3.37 4.45 -8.26
C SER A 44 4.01 4.75 -9.62
N PHE A 45 3.19 5.22 -10.56
CA PHE A 45 3.63 5.77 -11.83
C PHE A 45 2.83 7.02 -12.15
N ASP A 46 3.51 8.17 -12.17
CA ASP A 46 2.91 9.49 -12.46
C ASP A 46 2.95 9.76 -13.97
N PHE A 47 1.78 9.96 -14.59
CA PHE A 47 1.70 10.22 -16.05
C PHE A 47 2.12 11.63 -16.45
N ARG A 48 2.20 12.58 -15.50
CA ARG A 48 2.62 13.95 -15.76
C ARG A 48 4.13 14.07 -15.84
N SER A 49 4.83 13.41 -14.91
CA SER A 49 6.30 13.37 -14.89
C SER A 49 6.88 12.17 -15.64
N GLU A 50 6.08 11.14 -15.91
CA GLU A 50 6.51 9.84 -16.45
C GLU A 50 7.52 9.10 -15.53
N GLU A 51 7.42 9.32 -14.22
CA GLU A 51 8.34 8.76 -13.24
C GLU A 51 7.68 7.68 -12.36
N PHE A 52 8.49 6.71 -11.93
CA PHE A 52 8.11 5.70 -10.95
C PHE A 52 8.43 6.16 -9.54
N GLY A 53 7.50 5.97 -8.62
CA GLY A 53 7.69 6.15 -7.19
C GLY A 53 7.52 4.85 -6.41
N GLU A 54 8.02 4.84 -5.18
CA GLU A 54 7.75 3.79 -4.20
C GLU A 54 7.47 4.44 -2.86
N ILE A 55 6.36 4.04 -2.23
CA ILE A 55 6.02 4.35 -0.85
C ILE A 55 6.22 3.04 -0.09
N GLU A 56 7.25 3.01 0.78
CA GLU A 56 7.46 1.85 1.67
C GLU A 56 6.22 1.71 2.55
N GLY A 57 5.67 0.50 2.67
CA GLY A 57 4.49 0.25 3.50
C GLY A 57 4.76 0.41 5.00
N PRO A 58 3.71 0.38 5.82
CA PRO A 58 3.85 0.54 7.27
C PRO A 58 4.65 -0.60 7.89
N ASP A 59 5.41 -0.29 8.95
CA ASP A 59 6.12 -1.29 9.76
C ASP A 59 5.11 -2.04 10.64
N ALA A 60 4.51 -3.09 10.08
CA ALA A 60 3.60 -3.93 10.83
C ALA A 60 4.36 -4.76 11.86
N ARG A 61 3.78 -4.90 13.04
CA ARG A 61 4.29 -5.78 14.10
C ARG A 61 4.21 -7.28 13.76
N TYR A 62 3.61 -7.61 12.61
CA TYR A 62 3.33 -8.95 12.15
C TYR A 62 3.68 -9.09 10.67
N THR A 63 3.91 -10.32 10.23
CA THR A 63 4.22 -10.61 8.83
C THR A 63 2.98 -10.43 7.97
N PHE A 64 3.09 -9.62 6.93
CA PHE A 64 2.03 -9.46 5.96
C PHE A 64 1.84 -10.73 5.12
N HIS A 65 0.66 -11.34 5.21
CA HIS A 65 0.25 -12.38 4.29
C HIS A 65 -0.56 -11.76 3.13
N CYS A 66 -0.29 -12.18 1.89
CA CYS A 66 -0.90 -11.60 0.69
C CYS A 66 -2.44 -11.68 0.69
N SER A 67 -3.03 -12.69 1.32
CA SER A 67 -4.48 -12.85 1.40
C SER A 67 -5.17 -11.85 2.33
N HIS A 68 -4.41 -11.10 3.13
CA HIS A 68 -4.94 -10.24 4.20
C HIS A 68 -4.73 -8.75 3.91
N LEU A 69 -4.11 -8.40 2.79
CA LEU A 69 -3.76 -7.02 2.46
C LEU A 69 -4.58 -6.50 1.28
N PHE A 70 -5.14 -5.31 1.45
CA PHE A 70 -5.91 -4.64 0.42
C PHE A 70 -5.48 -3.17 0.33
N MET A 71 -5.37 -2.66 -0.90
CA MET A 71 -5.26 -1.22 -1.12
C MET A 71 -6.66 -0.64 -1.30
N ILE A 72 -6.93 0.45 -0.59
CA ILE A 72 -8.20 1.16 -0.63
C ILE A 72 -7.92 2.59 -1.12
N LEU A 73 -8.72 3.03 -2.08
CA LEU A 73 -8.78 4.45 -2.46
C LEU A 73 -9.90 5.10 -1.64
N LEU A 74 -9.56 6.16 -0.91
CA LEU A 74 -10.50 6.95 -0.12
C LEU A 74 -10.52 8.36 -0.69
N ASP A 75 -11.49 8.71 -1.52
CA ASP A 75 -11.62 10.02 -2.18
C ASP A 75 -10.30 10.55 -2.77
N ASP A 76 -9.56 11.36 -2.01
CA ASP A 76 -8.29 11.99 -2.37
C ASP A 76 -7.04 11.33 -1.77
N SER A 77 -7.20 10.17 -1.14
CA SER A 77 -6.21 9.51 -0.29
C SER A 77 -6.09 8.02 -0.61
N ILE A 78 -4.95 7.45 -0.20
CA ILE A 78 -4.65 6.02 -0.37
C ILE A 78 -4.42 5.40 0.99
N ALA A 79 -5.09 4.27 1.22
CA ALA A 79 -4.99 3.50 2.44
C ALA A 79 -4.60 2.05 2.17
N ILE A 80 -3.94 1.44 3.15
CA ILE A 80 -3.69 0.00 3.20
C ILE A 80 -4.52 -0.58 4.34
N MET A 81 -5.32 -1.59 4.04
CA MET A 81 -6.04 -2.37 5.03
C MET A 81 -5.37 -3.74 5.17
N ALA A 82 -5.07 -4.11 6.41
CA ALA A 82 -4.58 -5.42 6.78
C ALA A 82 -5.61 -6.14 7.66
N ASN A 83 -5.93 -7.38 7.34
CA ASN A 83 -6.67 -8.28 8.21
C ASN A 83 -5.70 -8.90 9.24
N VAL A 84 -5.88 -8.53 10.51
CA VAL A 84 -5.04 -8.95 11.64
C VAL A 84 -5.63 -10.10 12.46
N GLY A 85 -6.83 -10.56 12.11
CA GLY A 85 -7.54 -11.65 12.79
C GLY A 85 -8.92 -11.87 12.17
N GLU A 86 -9.69 -12.83 12.69
CA GLU A 86 -10.96 -13.26 12.06
C GLU A 86 -11.96 -12.10 11.81
N PHE A 87 -11.87 -11.00 12.58
CA PHE A 87 -12.74 -9.82 12.41
C PHE A 87 -12.04 -8.47 12.64
N GLU A 88 -10.71 -8.47 12.80
CA GLU A 88 -9.95 -7.25 13.10
C GLU A 88 -9.26 -6.72 11.86
N HIS A 89 -9.41 -5.42 11.62
CA HIS A 89 -8.80 -4.73 10.48
C HIS A 89 -7.97 -3.57 11.01
N GLU A 90 -6.74 -3.50 10.54
CA GLU A 90 -5.87 -2.35 10.73
C GLU A 90 -5.85 -1.56 9.43
N ILE A 91 -6.22 -0.29 9.49
CA ILE A 91 -6.20 0.62 8.34
C ILE A 91 -5.05 1.60 8.54
N TRP A 92 -4.23 1.76 7.52
CA TRP A 92 -3.12 2.69 7.47
C TRP A 92 -3.35 3.69 6.35
N ASP A 93 -3.43 4.96 6.71
CA ASP A 93 -3.62 6.04 5.76
C ASP A 93 -2.27 6.70 5.46
N TRP A 94 -2.01 6.95 4.18
CA TRP A 94 -0.86 7.74 3.77
C TRP A 94 -1.18 9.23 3.89
N GLY A 95 -0.68 9.86 4.95
CA GLY A 95 -0.96 11.26 5.26
C GLY A 95 0.03 12.26 4.65
N ASP A 96 -0.32 13.54 4.75
CA ASP A 96 0.44 14.70 4.23
C ASP A 96 1.89 14.80 4.75
N SER A 97 2.19 14.16 5.88
CA SER A 97 3.54 14.10 6.47
C SER A 97 4.45 13.07 5.80
N ALA A 98 4.03 12.46 4.68
CA ALA A 98 4.73 11.35 4.03
C ALA A 98 5.04 10.20 5.01
N SER A 99 4.06 9.88 5.86
CA SER A 99 4.17 8.84 6.87
C SER A 99 2.83 8.12 7.05
N TRP A 100 2.91 6.85 7.45
CA TRP A 100 1.73 6.04 7.75
C TRP A 100 1.13 6.36 9.12
N ILE A 101 -0.19 6.53 9.15
CA ILE A 101 -0.96 6.69 10.39
C ILE A 101 -1.90 5.49 10.50
N SER A 102 -1.79 4.71 11.58
CA SER A 102 -2.72 3.62 11.83
C SER A 102 -3.99 4.16 12.50
N SER A 103 -5.14 3.87 11.89
CA SER A 103 -6.44 4.04 12.52
C SER A 103 -6.91 2.70 13.07
N SER A 104 -6.19 2.17 14.07
CA SER A 104 -6.81 1.17 14.94
C SER A 104 -7.90 1.91 15.71
N ARG A 105 -9.18 1.59 15.47
CA ARG A 105 -10.28 2.10 16.30
C ARG A 105 -9.88 1.90 17.77
N PRO A 106 -9.72 2.95 18.59
CA PRO A 106 -9.88 2.74 20.01
C PRO A 106 -11.37 2.47 20.19
N GLU A 107 -11.72 1.26 20.60
CA GLU A 107 -12.96 1.09 21.34
C GLU A 107 -12.97 2.11 22.48
N GLN A 108 -13.70 3.20 22.33
CA GLN A 108 -14.10 4.02 23.45
C GLN A 108 -15.52 4.52 23.27
N ARG A 109 -16.31 4.18 24.31
CA ARG A 109 -17.57 4.77 24.76
C ARG A 109 -18.86 4.26 24.11
N LEU A 110 -19.22 3.03 24.46
CA LEU A 110 -20.59 2.73 24.86
C LEU A 110 -20.57 1.93 26.18
N MET A 111 -20.27 2.61 27.28
CA MET A 111 -20.97 2.36 28.53
C MET A 111 -21.22 3.72 29.18
N GLU A 112 -22.51 3.96 29.43
CA GLU A 112 -23.10 5.07 30.16
C GLU A 112 -22.55 5.17 31.60
#